data_AF-A0A2E0ZRE5-F1
#
_entry.id   AF-A0A2E0ZRE5-F1
#
_cell.length_a   1.000
_cell.length_b   1.000
_cell.length_c   1.000
_cell.angle_alpha   90.00
_cell.angle_beta   90.00
_cell.angle_gamma   90.00
#
_symmetry.space_group_name_H-M   'P 1'
#
loop_
_entity.id
_entity.type
_entity.pdbx_description
1 polymer ?
#
loop_
_entity_poly.entity_id
_entity_poly.type
_entity_poly.pdbx_seq_one_letter_code
_entity_poly.pdbx_strand_id
1 'polypeptide(L)'
;MSDHEAAPSGSGPARRWHDLDALRGFAMLLGIGLHAALAFFPSFWPVQDRGASDGGGFDWFLHAVHGFRMPLFFLLSGFFTAMLWRRRGTVALVLHRARRIVLPLALGMVTIVPAVDWVSERATQGSIDNWAMGAAKEGDIWLPVLLGQPDAVPVAVANGADVDVRGDDEGRPLHLAAFMDLPDVTQELLDAGADYRLTNKDGSTPLVVAVWVGSDRVADVLVTGGAADIRADDQQWQDIEWFGQGALFKQLVLEPEVEDETGLDSWIDQFHHLWFLWFLCWLVAGFALIAPLANEVGKGIASAKVRRRLLWIAFPLTLALQARMGDSGAYEAFGPDTSTGLLPAAHVLLYYAVFFGYGAAAFGARTDDGEPLIDRLGQHWRIVLPATVVIFLMAIDATFGDEPNRWGSVVLQVLYVWGMTFGLIGLFRRLLSGERYWVRYLSDASYWMYLLHLPLVILAQDWIRDWDIPRIPKFLAICWGVSGLLLLTYRYLVRYTPIGTLLNGPRTRPEPSPSVAGTIDGS
;
A
#
# COMPACT_ATOMS: atom_id res chain seq x y z
N MET A 1 19.30 39.18 -48.50
CA MET A 1 19.05 39.91 -47.25
C MET A 1 17.79 39.30 -46.67
N SER A 2 17.91 38.69 -45.50
CA SER A 2 17.01 37.70 -44.91
C SER A 2 15.75 38.33 -44.31
N ASP A 3 14.58 37.84 -44.73
CA ASP A 3 13.31 38.05 -44.05
C ASP A 3 13.30 37.25 -42.74
N HIS A 4 13.50 37.95 -41.63
CA HIS A 4 13.23 37.41 -40.29
C HIS A 4 11.73 37.48 -40.02
N GLU A 5 11.04 36.36 -40.23
CA GLU A 5 9.68 36.13 -39.78
C GLU A 5 9.67 36.13 -38.24
N ALA A 6 9.08 37.18 -37.66
CA ALA A 6 8.99 37.36 -36.22
C ALA A 6 8.15 36.23 -35.59
N ALA A 7 8.77 35.50 -34.67
CA ALA A 7 8.08 34.51 -33.84
C ALA A 7 6.94 35.18 -33.05
N PRO A 8 5.71 34.62 -33.01
CA PRO A 8 4.63 35.19 -32.23
C PRO A 8 4.95 35.12 -30.74
N SER A 9 5.18 36.29 -30.13
CA SER A 9 5.24 36.50 -28.69
C SER A 9 3.85 36.32 -28.07
N GLY A 10 3.45 35.07 -27.85
CA GLY A 10 2.18 34.70 -27.21
C GLY A 10 2.35 34.34 -25.75
N SER A 11 2.60 35.32 -24.87
CA SER A 11 2.55 35.12 -23.41
C SER A 11 1.12 35.25 -22.87
N GLY A 12 0.21 34.41 -23.36
CA GLY A 12 -1.05 34.14 -22.66
C GLY A 12 -0.79 33.25 -21.45
N PRO A 13 -1.53 33.36 -20.33
CA PRO A 13 -1.38 32.45 -19.20
C PRO A 13 -1.63 31.02 -19.70
N ALA A 14 -0.62 30.16 -19.54
CA ALA A 14 -0.66 28.82 -20.08
C ALA A 14 -1.86 28.04 -19.51
N ARG A 15 -2.71 27.49 -20.39
CA ARG A 15 -3.93 26.73 -20.05
C ARG A 15 -3.66 25.78 -18.87
N ARG A 16 -4.43 25.95 -17.79
CA ARG A 16 -4.44 25.06 -16.63
C ARG A 16 -5.51 23.98 -16.83
N TRP A 17 -5.16 22.75 -16.47
CA TRP A 17 -6.00 21.57 -16.65
C TRP A 17 -6.74 21.25 -15.34
N HIS A 18 -7.77 22.05 -15.03
CA HIS A 18 -8.53 21.93 -13.78
C HIS A 18 -9.19 20.55 -13.62
N ASP A 19 -9.66 19.98 -14.73
CA ASP A 19 -10.26 18.65 -14.81
C ASP A 19 -9.27 17.54 -14.43
N LEU A 20 -8.06 17.59 -14.99
CA LEU A 20 -7.01 16.60 -14.68
C LEU A 20 -6.44 16.77 -13.27
N ASP A 21 -6.31 18.01 -12.79
CA ASP A 21 -5.94 18.31 -11.40
C ASP A 21 -6.98 17.71 -10.44
N ALA A 22 -8.27 17.89 -10.74
CA ALA A 22 -9.37 17.35 -9.96
C ALA A 22 -9.39 15.81 -9.95
N LEU A 23 -9.16 15.20 -11.12
CA LEU A 23 -9.12 13.75 -11.27
C LEU A 23 -7.99 13.12 -10.44
N ARG A 24 -6.81 13.76 -10.42
CA ARG A 24 -5.70 13.37 -9.55
C ARG A 24 -6.07 13.42 -8.07
N GLY A 25 -6.73 14.49 -7.63
CA GLY A 25 -7.19 14.64 -6.26
C GLY A 25 -8.23 13.59 -5.85
N PHE A 26 -9.17 13.28 -6.75
CA PHE A 26 -10.16 12.22 -6.55
C PHE A 26 -9.51 10.83 -6.47
N ALA A 27 -8.60 10.51 -7.39
CA ALA A 27 -7.87 9.26 -7.36
C ALA A 27 -7.03 9.10 -6.08
N MET A 28 -6.58 10.20 -5.47
CA MET A 28 -5.90 10.17 -4.18
C MET A 28 -6.87 9.79 -3.05
N LEU A 29 -8.07 10.37 -3.02
CA LEU A 29 -9.10 9.98 -2.04
C LEU A 29 -9.52 8.52 -2.17
N LEU A 30 -9.63 8.00 -3.41
CA LEU A 30 -9.85 6.57 -3.64
C LEU A 30 -8.72 5.70 -3.07
N GLY A 31 -7.48 6.19 -3.09
CA GLY A 31 -6.34 5.49 -2.47
C GLY A 31 -6.47 5.40 -0.94
N ILE A 32 -6.89 6.50 -0.29
CA ILE A 32 -7.20 6.48 1.15
C ILE A 32 -8.34 5.50 1.44
N GLY A 33 -9.40 5.54 0.62
CA GLY A 33 -10.50 4.59 0.72
C GLY A 33 -10.04 3.14 0.58
N LEU A 34 -9.20 2.84 -0.41
CA LEU A 34 -8.68 1.48 -0.60
C LEU A 34 -7.94 0.99 0.66
N HIS A 35 -7.00 1.76 1.20
CA HIS A 35 -6.28 1.34 2.41
C HIS A 35 -7.18 1.29 3.65
N ALA A 36 -8.18 2.17 3.75
CA ALA A 36 -9.17 2.10 4.83
C ALA A 36 -10.01 0.82 4.75
N ALA A 37 -10.29 0.32 3.55
CA ALA A 37 -11.06 -0.90 3.33
C ALA A 37 -10.30 -2.19 3.73
N LEU A 38 -8.96 -2.17 3.74
CA LEU A 38 -8.11 -3.35 4.01
C LEU A 38 -8.32 -3.98 5.38
N ALA A 39 -8.79 -3.23 6.38
CA ALA A 39 -9.08 -3.76 7.71
C ALA A 39 -10.45 -4.46 7.83
N PHE A 40 -11.28 -4.44 6.77
CA PHE A 40 -12.66 -4.96 6.82
C PHE A 40 -12.86 -6.28 6.06
N PHE A 41 -11.79 -6.87 5.53
CA PHE A 41 -11.79 -8.21 4.97
C PHE A 41 -10.51 -8.96 5.38
N PRO A 42 -10.55 -10.28 5.54
CA PRO A 42 -9.39 -11.10 5.89
C PRO A 42 -8.24 -10.92 4.89
N SER A 43 -7.16 -10.30 5.35
CA SER A 43 -5.98 -9.96 4.53
C SER A 43 -4.73 -9.86 5.40
N PHE A 44 -3.56 -9.86 4.77
CA PHE A 44 -2.25 -9.63 5.40
C PHE A 44 -2.03 -8.17 5.86
N TRP A 45 -3.12 -7.45 6.19
CA TRP A 45 -3.08 -6.07 6.65
C TRP A 45 -2.78 -6.00 8.16
N PRO A 46 -1.98 -5.02 8.64
CA PRO A 46 -1.57 -4.96 10.05
C PRO A 46 -2.72 -4.82 11.06
N VAL A 47 -3.86 -4.28 10.63
CA VAL A 47 -5.05 -4.13 11.47
C VAL A 47 -6.17 -4.98 10.91
N GLN A 48 -6.82 -5.78 11.76
CA GLN A 48 -8.08 -6.42 11.40
C GLN A 48 -9.22 -5.93 12.29
N ASP A 49 -10.30 -5.44 11.68
CA ASP A 49 -11.53 -5.08 12.39
C ASP A 49 -12.25 -6.36 12.83
N ARG A 50 -12.85 -6.34 14.02
CA ARG A 50 -13.66 -7.45 14.53
C ARG A 50 -14.83 -7.85 13.62
N GLY A 51 -15.29 -6.94 12.77
CA GLY A 51 -16.33 -7.19 11.77
C GLY A 51 -15.79 -7.65 10.42
N ALA A 52 -14.49 -7.89 10.25
CA ALA A 52 -13.94 -8.33 8.96
C ALA A 52 -14.65 -9.60 8.47
N SER A 53 -15.02 -9.63 7.19
CA SER A 53 -15.62 -10.81 6.59
C SER A 53 -15.21 -10.95 5.13
N ASP A 54 -15.06 -12.19 4.68
CA ASP A 54 -14.93 -12.50 3.25
C ASP A 54 -16.24 -12.25 2.51
N GLY A 55 -16.16 -11.97 1.21
CA GLY A 55 -17.29 -11.95 0.31
C GLY A 55 -18.27 -10.80 0.60
N GLY A 56 -17.88 -9.57 0.25
CA GLY A 56 -18.72 -8.40 0.50
C GLY A 56 -18.38 -7.15 -0.31
N GLY A 57 -19.13 -6.07 -0.04
CA GLY A 57 -18.98 -4.79 -0.76
C GLY A 57 -17.58 -4.16 -0.69
N PHE A 58 -16.78 -4.51 0.32
CA PHE A 58 -15.39 -4.04 0.46
C PHE A 58 -14.45 -4.70 -0.55
N ASP A 59 -14.61 -5.99 -0.83
CA ASP A 59 -13.82 -6.72 -1.84
C ASP A 59 -14.09 -6.16 -3.23
N TRP A 60 -15.38 -5.97 -3.55
CA TRP A 60 -15.80 -5.31 -4.80
C TRP A 60 -15.21 -3.91 -4.94
N PHE A 61 -15.24 -3.12 -3.86
CA PHE A 61 -14.66 -1.79 -3.85
C PHE A 61 -13.15 -1.81 -4.04
N LEU A 62 -12.44 -2.72 -3.36
CA LEU A 62 -11.00 -2.86 -3.47
C LEU A 62 -10.59 -3.23 -4.89
N HIS A 63 -11.15 -4.30 -5.47
CA HIS A 63 -10.79 -4.73 -6.82
C HIS A 63 -11.12 -3.65 -7.85
N ALA A 64 -12.29 -3.00 -7.71
CA ALA A 64 -12.64 -1.89 -8.58
C ALA A 64 -11.59 -0.77 -8.52
N VAL A 65 -11.24 -0.28 -7.32
CA VAL A 65 -10.28 0.82 -7.21
C VAL A 65 -8.87 0.37 -7.62
N HIS A 66 -8.43 -0.81 -7.21
CA HIS A 66 -7.10 -1.34 -7.49
C HIS A 66 -6.87 -1.52 -9.01
N GLY A 67 -7.87 -2.01 -9.75
CA GLY A 67 -7.74 -2.31 -11.17
C GLY A 67 -7.49 -1.12 -12.10
N PHE A 68 -7.81 0.13 -11.71
CA PHE A 68 -7.58 1.29 -12.58
C PHE A 68 -6.84 2.47 -11.95
N ARG A 69 -6.81 2.60 -10.62
CA ARG A 69 -6.34 3.82 -9.96
C ARG A 69 -4.88 4.13 -10.29
N MET A 70 -3.98 3.15 -10.14
CA MET A 70 -2.55 3.36 -10.42
C MET A 70 -2.26 3.60 -11.91
N PRO A 71 -2.82 2.81 -12.85
CA PRO A 71 -2.71 3.10 -14.30
C PRO A 71 -3.14 4.53 -14.66
N LEU A 72 -4.24 5.01 -14.10
CA LEU A 72 -4.71 6.38 -14.27
C LEU A 72 -3.67 7.40 -13.78
N PHE A 73 -3.09 7.20 -12.59
CA PHE A 73 -2.04 8.08 -12.06
C PHE A 73 -0.80 8.13 -12.95
N PHE A 74 -0.34 6.98 -13.46
CA PHE A 74 0.82 6.94 -14.35
C PHE A 74 0.53 7.64 -15.69
N LEU A 75 -0.67 7.50 -16.25
CA LEU A 75 -1.09 8.24 -17.43
C LEU A 75 -1.06 9.75 -17.21
N LEU A 76 -1.66 10.24 -16.12
CA LEU A 76 -1.63 11.67 -15.79
C LEU A 76 -0.20 12.16 -15.55
N SER A 77 0.63 11.35 -14.90
CA SER A 77 2.04 11.67 -14.63
C SER A 77 2.86 11.78 -15.92
N GLY A 78 2.62 10.90 -16.89
CA GLY A 78 3.21 10.98 -18.23
C GLY A 78 2.80 12.25 -18.97
N PHE A 79 1.51 12.58 -18.94
CA PHE A 79 0.96 13.79 -19.54
C PHE A 79 1.62 15.07 -18.99
N PHE A 80 1.68 15.21 -17.66
CA PHE A 80 2.30 16.38 -17.04
C PHE A 80 3.83 16.41 -17.20
N THR A 81 4.48 15.25 -17.30
CA THR A 81 5.92 15.16 -17.59
C THR A 81 6.24 15.65 -18.99
N ALA A 82 5.49 15.21 -20.01
CA ALA A 82 5.63 15.73 -21.36
C ALA A 82 5.32 17.23 -21.44
N MET A 83 4.32 17.71 -20.70
CA MET A 83 4.01 19.14 -20.62
C MET A 83 5.18 19.96 -20.06
N LEU A 84 5.79 19.51 -18.98
CA LEU A 84 6.94 20.19 -18.38
C LEU A 84 8.16 20.15 -19.30
N TRP A 85 8.43 18.98 -19.90
CA TRP A 85 9.53 18.79 -20.84
C TRP A 85 9.44 19.72 -22.05
N ARG A 86 8.27 19.83 -22.69
CA ARG A 86 8.08 20.74 -23.84
C ARG A 86 8.21 22.21 -23.48
N ARG A 87 7.95 22.58 -22.21
CA ARG A 87 8.03 23.98 -21.75
C ARG A 87 9.44 24.37 -21.31
N ARG A 88 10.24 23.45 -20.76
CA ARG A 88 11.50 23.78 -20.08
C ARG A 88 12.71 22.95 -20.53
N GLY A 89 12.53 21.94 -21.37
CA GLY A 89 13.60 21.05 -21.84
C GLY A 89 13.99 19.95 -20.85
N THR A 90 14.92 19.08 -21.27
CA THR A 90 15.33 17.86 -20.53
C THR A 90 16.05 18.17 -19.23
N VAL A 91 17.01 19.10 -19.22
CA VAL A 91 17.80 19.44 -18.02
C VAL A 91 16.88 19.98 -16.90
N ALA A 92 16.01 20.92 -17.24
CA ALA A 92 15.06 21.49 -16.29
C ALA A 92 14.04 20.46 -15.80
N LEU A 93 13.63 19.51 -16.66
CA LEU A 93 12.78 18.39 -16.24
C LEU A 93 13.48 17.54 -15.18
N VAL A 94 14.70 17.09 -15.45
CA VAL A 94 15.46 16.22 -14.53
C VAL A 94 15.68 16.91 -13.19
N LEU A 95 16.16 18.16 -13.19
CA LEU A 95 16.38 18.92 -11.94
C LEU A 95 15.08 19.15 -11.17
N HIS A 96 13.99 19.47 -11.87
CA HIS A 96 12.69 19.65 -11.24
C HIS A 96 12.17 18.35 -10.62
N ARG A 97 12.32 17.22 -11.32
CA ARG A 97 11.84 15.90 -10.87
C ARG A 97 12.72 15.32 -9.76
N ALA A 98 14.04 15.53 -9.81
CA ALA A 98 14.94 15.18 -8.71
C ALA A 98 14.51 15.90 -7.41
N ARG A 99 14.24 17.21 -7.46
CA ARG A 99 13.78 17.96 -6.29
C ARG A 99 12.39 17.56 -5.81
N ARG A 100 11.48 17.18 -6.72
CA ARG A 100 10.06 16.96 -6.41
C ARG A 100 9.62 15.50 -6.30
N ILE A 101 10.48 14.54 -6.60
CA ILE A 101 10.18 13.12 -6.54
C ILE A 101 11.26 12.42 -5.72
N VAL A 102 12.53 12.54 -6.15
CA VAL A 102 13.66 11.85 -5.50
C VAL A 102 13.89 12.35 -4.08
N LEU A 103 13.90 13.67 -3.86
CA LEU A 103 14.12 14.19 -2.51
C LEU A 103 12.99 13.83 -1.53
N PRO A 104 11.69 14.02 -1.85
CA PRO A 104 10.61 13.54 -0.99
C PRO A 104 10.61 12.03 -0.77
N LEU A 105 11.04 11.23 -1.77
CA LEU A 105 11.22 9.80 -1.62
C LEU A 105 12.29 9.49 -0.57
N ALA A 106 13.48 10.08 -0.69
CA ALA A 106 14.57 9.90 0.26
C ALA A 106 14.19 10.34 1.68
N LEU A 107 13.49 11.48 1.82
CA LEU A 107 12.97 11.93 3.11
C LEU A 107 11.92 10.97 3.66
N GLY A 108 11.04 10.46 2.79
CA GLY A 108 10.03 9.46 3.11
C GLY A 108 10.63 8.17 3.67
N MET A 109 11.73 7.69 3.09
CA MET A 109 12.45 6.51 3.58
C MET A 109 12.96 6.68 5.02
N VAL A 110 13.42 7.88 5.39
CA VAL A 110 13.97 8.15 6.72
C VAL A 110 12.90 8.52 7.75
N THR A 111 11.71 8.96 7.31
CA THR A 111 10.68 9.51 8.21
C THR A 111 9.36 8.79 8.16
N ILE A 112 8.84 8.53 6.97
CA ILE A 112 7.50 7.97 6.77
C ILE A 112 7.52 6.45 6.86
N VAL A 113 8.53 5.78 6.28
CA VAL A 113 8.66 4.32 6.32
C VAL A 113 8.79 3.83 7.78
N PRO A 114 9.74 4.33 8.60
CA PRO A 114 9.79 3.95 10.02
C PRO A 114 8.50 4.25 10.80
N ALA A 115 7.79 5.33 10.43
CA ALA A 115 6.50 5.63 11.04
C ALA A 115 5.41 4.63 10.63
N VAL A 116 5.41 4.14 9.39
CA VAL A 116 4.51 3.06 8.94
C VAL A 116 4.85 1.76 9.65
N ASP A 117 6.12 1.40 9.73
CA ASP A 117 6.58 0.18 10.38
C ASP A 117 6.16 0.17 11.85
N TRP A 118 6.45 1.27 12.56
CA TRP A 118 6.09 1.42 13.96
C TRP A 118 4.57 1.28 14.21
N VAL A 119 3.73 1.93 13.40
CA VAL A 119 2.26 1.81 13.60
C VAL A 119 1.75 0.44 13.17
N SER A 120 2.40 -0.21 12.20
CA SER A 120 2.02 -1.53 11.71
C SER A 120 2.38 -2.59 12.76
N GLU A 121 3.60 -2.58 13.29
CA GLU A 121 4.05 -3.48 14.36
C GLU A 121 3.15 -3.35 15.59
N ARG A 122 2.91 -2.12 16.04
CA ARG A 122 1.97 -1.83 17.14
C ARG A 122 0.57 -2.40 16.86
N ALA A 123 0.05 -2.18 15.65
CA ALA A 123 -1.26 -2.66 15.26
C ALA A 123 -1.33 -4.19 15.25
N THR A 124 -0.31 -4.85 14.68
CA THR A 124 -0.20 -6.29 14.57
C THR A 124 -0.12 -6.94 15.95
N GLN A 125 0.71 -6.41 16.86
CA GLN A 125 0.76 -6.85 18.26
C GLN A 125 -0.62 -6.79 18.90
N GLY A 126 -1.30 -5.64 18.84
CA GLY A 126 -2.66 -5.55 19.38
C GLY A 126 -3.70 -6.45 18.69
N SER A 127 -3.47 -6.84 17.42
CA SER A 127 -4.32 -7.82 16.73
C SER A 127 -4.07 -9.24 17.25
N ILE A 128 -2.82 -9.61 17.49
CA ILE A 128 -2.42 -10.88 18.11
C ILE A 128 -3.02 -10.99 19.52
N ASP A 129 -2.86 -9.94 20.33
CA ASP A 129 -3.42 -9.88 21.69
C ASP A 129 -4.95 -10.08 21.65
N ASN A 130 -5.63 -9.42 20.72
CA ASN A 130 -7.08 -9.55 20.54
C ASN A 130 -7.51 -10.95 20.10
N TRP A 131 -6.77 -11.60 19.20
CA TRP A 131 -7.07 -12.98 18.78
C TRP A 131 -6.87 -13.98 19.92
N ALA A 132 -5.75 -13.88 20.63
CA ALA A 132 -5.48 -14.70 21.80
C ALA A 132 -6.57 -14.51 22.87
N MET A 133 -6.92 -13.25 23.17
CA MET A 133 -7.96 -12.93 24.15
C MET A 133 -9.36 -13.37 23.70
N GLY A 134 -9.64 -13.34 22.39
CA GLY A 134 -10.88 -13.85 21.81
C GLY A 134 -11.01 -15.36 21.98
N ALA A 135 -9.99 -16.11 21.57
CA ALA A 135 -9.95 -17.56 21.71
C ALA A 135 -9.98 -18.00 23.19
N ALA A 136 -9.27 -17.29 24.06
CA ALA A 136 -9.33 -17.53 25.51
C ALA A 136 -10.75 -17.37 26.07
N LYS A 137 -11.52 -16.38 25.62
CA LYS A 137 -12.93 -16.22 26.05
C LYS A 137 -13.83 -17.34 25.57
N GLU A 138 -13.46 -18.04 24.50
CA GLU A 138 -14.14 -19.24 24.00
C GLU A 138 -13.66 -20.53 24.69
N GLY A 139 -12.71 -20.43 25.62
CA GLY A 139 -12.14 -21.56 26.35
C GLY A 139 -11.00 -22.27 25.61
N ASP A 140 -10.39 -21.64 24.60
CA ASP A 140 -9.20 -22.15 23.92
C ASP A 140 -7.92 -21.68 24.62
N ILE A 141 -7.09 -22.64 25.06
CA ILE A 141 -5.79 -22.39 25.68
C ILE A 141 -4.61 -22.53 24.69
N TRP A 142 -4.81 -23.20 23.56
CA TRP A 142 -3.75 -23.45 22.59
C TRP A 142 -3.37 -22.20 21.82
N LEU A 143 -4.35 -21.43 21.34
CA LEU A 143 -4.06 -20.22 20.58
C LEU A 143 -3.31 -19.15 21.40
N PRO A 144 -3.70 -18.83 22.66
CA PRO A 144 -2.90 -17.96 23.53
C PRO A 144 -1.44 -18.40 23.69
N VAL A 145 -1.21 -19.71 23.90
CA VAL A 145 0.15 -20.25 24.07
C VAL A 145 0.93 -20.17 22.76
N LEU A 146 0.31 -20.56 21.64
CA LEU A 146 0.91 -20.47 20.31
C LEU A 146 1.27 -19.04 19.91
N LEU A 147 0.47 -18.05 20.33
CA LEU A 147 0.72 -16.64 20.05
C LEU A 147 1.64 -15.96 21.07
N GLY A 148 2.08 -16.67 22.11
CA GLY A 148 2.97 -16.12 23.15
C GLY A 148 2.29 -15.10 24.06
N GLN A 149 1.00 -15.27 24.34
CA GLN A 149 0.15 -14.28 25.02
C GLN A 149 -0.19 -14.70 26.46
N PRO A 150 0.62 -14.32 27.47
CA PRO A 150 0.47 -14.78 28.85
C PRO A 150 -0.86 -14.32 29.48
N ASP A 151 -1.25 -13.06 29.26
CA ASP A 151 -2.46 -12.46 29.85
C ASP A 151 -3.77 -13.19 29.45
N ALA A 152 -3.76 -13.90 28.33
CA ALA A 152 -4.90 -14.66 27.84
C ALA A 152 -5.02 -16.06 28.48
N VAL A 153 -3.94 -16.60 29.07
CA VAL A 153 -3.95 -17.93 29.70
C VAL A 153 -4.89 -18.00 30.93
N PRO A 154 -4.83 -17.07 31.91
CA PRO A 154 -5.76 -17.08 33.03
C PRO A 154 -7.22 -16.91 32.60
N VAL A 155 -7.45 -16.14 31.53
CA VAL A 155 -8.79 -15.94 30.96
C VAL A 155 -9.33 -17.24 30.35
N ALA A 156 -8.50 -17.99 29.62
CA ALA A 156 -8.88 -19.27 29.04
C ALA A 156 -9.33 -20.26 30.13
N VAL A 157 -8.52 -20.40 31.19
CA VAL A 157 -8.81 -21.29 32.31
C VAL A 157 -10.05 -20.85 33.08
N ALA A 158 -10.23 -19.54 33.31
CA ALA A 158 -11.45 -19.00 33.93
C ALA A 158 -12.72 -19.26 33.10
N ASN A 159 -12.60 -19.41 31.77
CA ASN A 159 -13.70 -19.77 30.87
C ASN A 159 -13.81 -21.28 30.62
N GLY A 160 -13.12 -22.11 31.42
CA GLY A 160 -13.29 -23.56 31.42
C GLY A 160 -12.32 -24.34 30.55
N ALA A 161 -11.26 -23.70 30.04
CA ALA A 161 -10.17 -24.42 29.39
C ALA A 161 -9.49 -25.36 30.39
N ASP A 162 -9.22 -26.60 29.97
CA ASP A 162 -8.39 -27.53 30.71
C ASP A 162 -6.91 -27.16 30.50
N VAL A 163 -6.24 -26.74 31.57
CA VAL A 163 -4.83 -26.32 31.53
C VAL A 163 -3.89 -27.46 31.13
N ASP A 164 -4.31 -28.70 31.35
CA ASP A 164 -3.60 -29.93 30.98
C ASP A 164 -4.31 -30.67 29.83
N VAL A 165 -4.97 -29.93 28.93
CA VAL A 165 -5.55 -30.50 27.71
C VAL A 165 -4.49 -31.22 26.88
N ARG A 166 -4.83 -32.41 26.38
CA ARG A 166 -3.92 -33.26 25.60
C ARG A 166 -3.98 -32.88 24.12
N GLY A 167 -2.84 -32.46 23.57
CA GLY A 167 -2.65 -32.18 22.14
C GLY A 167 -2.42 -33.44 21.30
N ASP A 168 -2.22 -33.24 20.00
CA ASP A 168 -2.08 -34.32 19.02
C ASP A 168 -0.85 -35.20 19.26
N ASP A 169 0.24 -34.64 19.77
CA ASP A 169 1.49 -35.31 20.17
C ASP A 169 1.48 -35.79 21.63
N GLU A 170 0.30 -35.85 22.24
CA GLU A 170 0.10 -36.02 23.69
C GLU A 170 0.78 -34.95 24.55
N GLY A 171 1.33 -33.89 23.95
CA GLY A 171 1.82 -32.72 24.63
C GLY A 171 0.70 -31.98 25.36
N ARG A 172 1.11 -31.15 26.32
CA ARG A 172 0.26 -30.21 27.06
C ARG A 172 0.61 -28.78 26.65
N PRO A 173 -0.23 -27.77 26.92
CA PRO A 173 0.12 -26.38 26.69
C PRO A 173 1.51 -25.99 27.23
N LEU A 174 1.91 -26.56 28.39
CA LEU A 174 3.24 -26.35 28.97
C LEU A 174 4.40 -26.91 28.14
N HIS A 175 4.18 -28.00 27.38
CA HIS A 175 5.18 -28.52 26.42
C HIS A 175 5.35 -27.57 25.24
N LEU A 176 4.26 -26.99 24.73
CA LEU A 176 4.31 -26.02 23.65
C LEU A 176 5.03 -24.74 24.10
N ALA A 177 4.73 -24.23 25.30
CA ALA A 177 5.43 -23.08 25.87
C ALA A 177 6.95 -23.33 26.03
N ALA A 178 7.33 -24.53 26.46
CA ALA A 178 8.73 -24.96 26.53
C ALA A 178 9.41 -25.03 25.16
N PHE A 179 8.74 -25.63 24.17
CA PHE A 179 9.24 -25.72 22.80
C PHE A 179 9.43 -24.33 22.17
N MET A 180 8.49 -23.42 22.40
CA MET A 180 8.49 -22.08 21.82
C MET A 180 9.38 -21.06 22.57
N ASP A 181 9.97 -21.43 23.72
CA ASP A 181 10.72 -20.52 24.61
C ASP A 181 9.88 -19.33 25.13
N LEU A 182 8.75 -19.66 25.76
CA LEU A 182 7.79 -18.67 26.28
C LEU A 182 7.77 -18.68 27.82
N PRO A 183 8.74 -18.03 28.50
CA PRO A 183 8.85 -18.08 29.96
C PRO A 183 7.66 -17.46 30.69
N ASP A 184 7.12 -16.34 30.18
CA ASP A 184 5.99 -15.65 30.82
C ASP A 184 4.70 -16.49 30.69
N VAL A 185 4.47 -17.11 29.53
CA VAL A 185 3.36 -18.05 29.32
C VAL A 185 3.52 -19.30 30.19
N THR A 186 4.75 -19.80 30.33
CA THR A 186 5.06 -20.95 31.21
C THR A 186 4.70 -20.63 32.65
N GLN A 187 5.05 -19.43 33.13
CA GLN A 187 4.71 -18.97 34.48
C GLN A 187 3.19 -18.93 34.68
N GLU A 188 2.44 -18.30 33.77
CA GLU A 188 0.97 -18.23 33.86
C GLU A 188 0.30 -19.61 33.81
N LEU A 189 0.82 -20.55 33.01
CA LEU A 189 0.33 -21.93 32.99
C LEU A 189 0.55 -22.65 34.32
N LEU A 190 1.72 -22.47 34.94
CA LEU A 190 2.03 -23.05 36.25
C LEU A 190 1.15 -22.43 37.36
N ASP A 191 0.96 -21.11 37.33
CA ASP A 191 0.10 -20.39 38.28
C ASP A 191 -1.37 -20.79 38.12
N ALA A 192 -1.78 -21.14 36.89
CA ALA A 192 -3.09 -21.73 36.60
C ALA A 192 -3.21 -23.22 36.96
N GLY A 193 -2.13 -23.85 37.45
CA GLY A 193 -2.14 -25.21 37.99
C GLY A 193 -1.72 -26.31 37.02
N ALA A 194 -1.06 -25.99 35.91
CA ALA A 194 -0.53 -26.99 34.96
C ALA A 194 0.40 -28.00 35.64
N ASP A 195 0.23 -29.30 35.36
CA ASP A 195 1.10 -30.34 35.91
C ASP A 195 2.35 -30.54 35.04
N TYR A 196 3.46 -29.94 35.50
CA TYR A 196 4.79 -30.07 34.89
C TYR A 196 5.35 -31.51 34.86
N ARG A 197 4.70 -32.49 35.51
CA ARG A 197 5.12 -33.90 35.52
C ARG A 197 4.59 -34.70 34.34
N LEU A 198 3.59 -34.18 33.63
CA LEU A 198 2.99 -34.89 32.50
C LEU A 198 3.97 -35.00 31.34
N THR A 199 3.89 -36.10 30.60
CA THR A 199 4.78 -36.38 29.47
C THR A 199 4.04 -36.39 28.15
N ASN A 200 4.71 -35.99 27.07
CA ASN A 200 4.25 -36.15 25.70
C ASN A 200 4.42 -37.60 25.18
N LYS A 201 4.15 -37.86 23.88
CA LYS A 201 4.31 -39.18 23.24
C LYS A 201 5.70 -39.78 23.37
N ASP A 202 6.72 -38.93 23.41
CA ASP A 202 8.11 -39.33 23.51
C ASP A 202 8.55 -39.58 24.96
N GLY A 203 7.61 -39.48 25.91
CA GLY A 203 7.89 -39.63 27.34
C GLY A 203 8.64 -38.44 27.94
N SER A 204 8.73 -37.31 27.23
CA SER A 204 9.43 -36.12 27.68
C SER A 204 8.50 -35.22 28.49
N THR A 205 8.98 -34.68 29.61
CA THR A 205 8.30 -33.61 30.37
C THR A 205 8.55 -32.25 29.72
N PRO A 206 7.80 -31.19 30.09
CA PRO A 206 8.08 -29.83 29.60
C PRO A 206 9.52 -29.37 29.86
N LEU A 207 10.12 -29.74 30.99
CA LEU A 207 11.51 -29.41 31.31
C LEU A 207 12.49 -30.09 30.36
N VAL A 208 12.25 -31.37 30.04
CA VAL A 208 13.06 -32.10 29.06
C VAL A 208 12.95 -31.46 27.69
N VAL A 209 11.74 -31.07 27.26
CA VAL A 209 11.55 -30.35 25.99
C VAL A 209 12.33 -29.03 25.99
N ALA A 210 12.18 -28.20 27.04
CA ALA A 210 12.85 -26.91 27.15
C ALA A 210 14.37 -27.04 27.01
N VAL A 211 14.98 -27.97 27.75
CA VAL A 211 16.44 -28.20 27.69
C VAL A 211 16.84 -28.72 26.31
N TRP A 212 16.07 -29.63 25.72
CA TRP A 212 16.40 -30.22 24.42
C TRP A 212 16.38 -29.17 23.30
N VAL A 213 15.42 -28.25 23.30
CA VAL A 213 15.38 -27.15 22.31
C VAL A 213 16.25 -25.94 22.67
N GLY A 214 16.81 -25.90 23.88
CA GLY A 214 17.69 -24.82 24.33
C GLY A 214 16.99 -23.61 25.00
N SER A 215 15.76 -23.78 25.48
CA SER A 215 14.97 -22.76 26.19
C SER A 215 15.35 -22.67 27.68
N ASP A 216 16.55 -22.15 27.99
CA ASP A 216 17.08 -22.06 29.36
C ASP A 216 16.19 -21.23 30.29
N ARG A 217 15.62 -20.12 29.80
CA ARG A 217 14.68 -19.28 30.55
C ARG A 217 13.43 -20.04 30.99
N VAL A 218 12.86 -20.86 30.11
CA VAL A 218 11.71 -21.71 30.47
C VAL A 218 12.13 -22.81 31.44
N ALA A 219 13.32 -23.39 31.28
CA ALA A 219 13.84 -24.40 32.20
C ALA A 219 13.99 -23.84 33.63
N ASP A 220 14.48 -22.61 33.79
CA ASP A 220 14.54 -21.91 35.09
C ASP A 220 13.16 -21.69 35.70
N VAL A 221 12.17 -21.25 34.89
CA VAL A 221 10.78 -21.08 35.35
C VAL A 221 10.19 -22.39 35.83
N LEU A 222 10.38 -23.48 35.09
CA LEU A 222 9.87 -24.82 35.45
C LEU A 222 10.49 -25.35 36.75
N VAL A 223 11.81 -25.22 36.93
CA VAL A 223 12.49 -25.63 38.17
C VAL A 223 12.03 -24.77 39.35
N THR A 224 11.90 -23.46 39.15
CA THR A 224 11.36 -22.55 40.18
C THR A 224 9.91 -22.91 40.55
N GLY A 225 9.12 -23.35 39.57
CA GLY A 225 7.76 -23.88 39.74
C GLY A 225 7.69 -25.29 40.37
N GLY A 226 8.82 -25.89 40.71
CA GLY A 226 8.89 -27.17 41.44
C GLY A 226 9.20 -28.39 40.58
N ALA A 227 9.52 -28.23 39.29
CA ALA A 227 10.08 -29.33 38.49
C ALA A 227 11.40 -29.80 39.09
N ALA A 228 11.69 -31.09 38.98
CA ALA A 228 12.94 -31.64 39.47
C ALA A 228 14.11 -31.05 38.67
N ASP A 229 15.02 -30.36 39.35
CA ASP A 229 16.23 -29.87 38.70
C ASP A 229 17.08 -31.05 38.21
N ILE A 230 17.41 -31.02 36.92
CA ILE A 230 18.19 -32.07 36.25
C ILE A 230 19.67 -31.70 36.11
N ARG A 231 20.04 -30.46 36.49
CA ARG A 231 21.43 -30.00 36.51
C ARG A 231 22.17 -30.66 37.67
N ALA A 232 23.47 -30.90 37.47
CA ALA A 232 24.38 -31.17 38.57
C ALA A 232 24.62 -29.88 39.39
N ASP A 233 25.09 -30.01 40.64
CA ASP A 233 25.44 -28.87 41.49
C ASP A 233 26.35 -27.89 40.73
N ASP A 234 25.95 -26.61 40.70
CA ASP A 234 26.61 -25.49 40.00
C ASP A 234 26.74 -25.59 38.46
N GLN A 235 26.09 -26.58 37.82
CA GLN A 235 26.08 -26.72 36.35
C GLN A 235 25.13 -25.69 35.69
N GLN A 236 25.54 -25.07 34.58
CA GLN A 236 24.65 -24.23 33.78
C GLN A 236 23.83 -25.07 32.79
N TRP A 237 22.68 -24.56 32.32
CA TRP A 237 21.85 -25.26 31.34
C TRP A 237 22.62 -25.61 30.07
N GLN A 238 23.45 -24.68 29.61
CA GLN A 238 24.26 -24.81 28.39
C GLN A 238 25.34 -25.88 28.50
N ASP A 239 25.70 -26.29 29.73
CA ASP A 239 26.71 -27.32 29.98
C ASP A 239 26.12 -28.74 29.98
N ILE A 240 24.80 -28.89 29.81
CA ILE A 240 24.17 -30.20 29.65
C ILE A 240 24.45 -30.71 28.23
N GLU A 241 24.98 -31.92 28.09
CA GLU A 241 25.44 -32.51 26.81
C GLU A 241 24.40 -32.47 25.69
N TRP A 242 23.12 -32.60 26.03
CA TRP A 242 22.01 -32.63 25.08
C TRP A 242 21.19 -31.33 25.02
N PHE A 243 21.64 -30.29 25.72
CA PHE A 243 21.02 -28.98 25.63
C PHE A 243 21.08 -28.45 24.20
N GLY A 244 19.95 -27.97 23.68
CA GLY A 244 19.87 -27.39 22.34
C GLY A 244 20.09 -28.36 21.18
N GLN A 245 20.20 -29.68 21.40
CA GLN A 245 20.30 -30.65 20.30
C GLN A 245 19.07 -30.62 19.38
N GLY A 246 17.92 -30.21 19.91
CA GLY A 246 16.68 -29.96 19.18
C GLY A 246 16.49 -28.56 18.64
N ALA A 247 17.43 -27.64 18.87
CA ALA A 247 17.29 -26.24 18.41
C ALA A 247 17.13 -26.14 16.89
N LEU A 248 17.86 -26.98 16.13
CA LEU A 248 17.70 -27.05 14.67
C LEU A 248 16.29 -27.52 14.27
N PHE A 249 15.71 -28.48 14.99
CA PHE A 249 14.34 -28.92 14.75
C PHE A 249 13.33 -27.80 15.06
N LYS A 250 13.52 -27.10 16.19
CA LYS A 250 12.74 -25.91 16.53
C LYS A 250 12.81 -24.85 15.42
N GLN A 251 14.02 -24.58 14.91
CA GLN A 251 14.23 -23.64 13.80
C GLN A 251 13.50 -24.11 12.54
N LEU A 252 13.67 -25.36 12.11
CA LEU A 252 12.99 -25.91 10.93
C LEU A 252 11.47 -25.88 11.02
N VAL A 253 10.90 -26.03 12.23
CA VAL A 253 9.46 -26.01 12.47
C VAL A 253 8.89 -24.60 12.55
N LEU A 254 9.59 -23.67 13.21
CA LEU A 254 9.09 -22.32 13.48
C LEU A 254 9.55 -21.28 12.46
N GLU A 255 10.70 -21.48 11.83
CA GLU A 255 11.41 -20.53 10.97
C GLU A 255 12.02 -21.26 9.76
N PRO A 256 11.23 -21.58 8.71
CA PRO A 256 11.82 -22.14 7.48
C PRO A 256 12.85 -21.15 6.93
N GLU A 257 14.10 -21.61 6.74
CA GLU A 257 15.26 -20.83 6.32
C GLU A 257 14.92 -19.73 5.29
N VAL A 258 14.95 -18.49 5.74
CA VAL A 258 15.24 -17.32 4.91
C VAL A 258 16.55 -16.78 5.44
N GLU A 259 17.66 -17.06 4.74
CA GLU A 259 18.99 -16.49 5.06
C GLU A 259 18.90 -14.96 5.04
N ASP A 260 18.81 -14.33 6.22
CA ASP A 260 18.84 -12.87 6.38
C ASP A 260 20.22 -12.45 6.92
N GLU A 261 21.29 -12.84 6.22
CA GLU A 261 22.68 -12.53 6.63
C GLU A 261 23.10 -11.09 6.34
N THR A 262 22.27 -10.32 5.65
CA THR A 262 22.46 -8.88 5.54
C THR A 262 21.10 -8.22 5.64
N GLY A 263 20.85 -7.40 6.65
CA GLY A 263 19.63 -6.55 6.75
C GLY A 263 19.44 -5.54 5.60
N LEU A 264 20.11 -5.78 4.47
CA LEU A 264 19.90 -5.24 3.13
C LEU A 264 18.64 -5.79 2.46
N ASP A 265 18.20 -7.03 2.72
CA ASP A 265 16.95 -7.56 2.12
C ASP A 265 15.71 -6.96 2.79
N SER A 266 15.74 -6.77 4.11
CA SER A 266 14.84 -5.85 4.82
C SER A 266 14.85 -4.45 4.21
N TRP A 267 15.96 -4.01 3.60
CA TRP A 267 16.11 -2.73 2.87
C TRP A 267 15.57 -2.72 1.44
N ILE A 268 15.52 -3.89 0.80
CA ILE A 268 15.12 -4.06 -0.59
C ILE A 268 13.60 -4.11 -0.73
N ASP A 269 12.85 -4.53 0.29
CA ASP A 269 11.36 -4.53 0.31
C ASP A 269 10.70 -3.24 0.89
N GLN A 270 11.50 -2.22 1.25
CA GLN A 270 11.10 -1.06 2.08
C GLN A 270 10.24 0.02 1.45
N PHE A 271 9.94 -0.04 0.15
CA PHE A 271 9.26 1.10 -0.43
C PHE A 271 7.81 1.23 0.05
N HIS A 272 7.22 0.25 0.76
CA HIS A 272 5.83 0.25 1.25
C HIS A 272 4.88 0.92 0.24
N HIS A 273 4.15 1.98 0.63
CA HIS A 273 3.30 2.77 -0.28
C HIS A 273 4.06 3.80 -1.13
N LEU A 274 5.35 4.06 -0.85
CA LEU A 274 6.25 4.95 -1.59
C LEU A 274 6.74 4.37 -2.94
N TRP A 275 6.46 3.10 -3.23
CA TRP A 275 6.83 2.43 -4.50
C TRP A 275 6.43 3.23 -5.74
N PHE A 276 5.30 3.93 -5.69
CA PHE A 276 4.83 4.75 -6.81
C PHE A 276 5.82 5.87 -7.16
N LEU A 277 6.44 6.53 -6.18
CA LEU A 277 7.48 7.54 -6.42
C LEU A 277 8.73 6.90 -7.03
N TRP A 278 9.10 5.71 -6.55
CA TRP A 278 10.23 4.97 -7.08
C TRP A 278 10.04 4.59 -8.56
N PHE A 279 8.86 4.10 -8.93
CA PHE A 279 8.50 3.85 -10.32
C PHE A 279 8.54 5.13 -11.15
N LEU A 280 8.05 6.26 -10.62
CA LEU A 280 8.17 7.54 -11.30
C LEU A 280 9.62 7.97 -11.54
N CYS A 281 10.55 7.66 -10.64
CA CYS A 281 11.98 7.90 -10.88
C CYS A 281 12.46 7.17 -12.12
N TRP A 282 12.18 5.86 -12.23
CA TRP A 282 12.54 5.04 -13.39
C TRP A 282 11.87 5.52 -14.69
N LEU A 283 10.57 5.79 -14.66
CA LEU A 283 9.82 6.21 -15.84
C LEU A 283 10.21 7.61 -16.32
N VAL A 284 10.48 8.55 -15.41
CA VAL A 284 10.97 9.88 -15.76
C VAL A 284 12.39 9.83 -16.30
N ALA A 285 13.27 9.01 -15.71
CA ALA A 285 14.63 8.80 -16.21
C ALA A 285 14.60 8.21 -17.63
N GLY A 286 13.82 7.13 -17.84
CA GLY A 286 13.62 6.54 -19.15
C GLY A 286 13.03 7.53 -20.16
N PHE A 287 12.03 8.33 -19.75
CA PHE A 287 11.47 9.38 -20.60
C PHE A 287 12.51 10.45 -20.97
N ALA A 288 13.33 10.91 -20.02
CA ALA A 288 14.34 11.94 -20.27
C ALA A 288 15.41 11.48 -21.28
N LEU A 289 15.70 10.17 -21.33
CA LEU A 289 16.61 9.56 -22.29
C LEU A 289 15.94 9.35 -23.66
N ILE A 290 14.73 8.80 -23.68
CA ILE A 290 14.05 8.37 -24.92
C ILE A 290 13.39 9.54 -25.65
N ALA A 291 12.78 10.50 -24.93
CA ALA A 291 11.97 11.55 -25.55
C ALA A 291 12.73 12.47 -26.52
N PRO A 292 13.97 12.90 -26.24
CA PRO A 292 14.76 13.68 -27.20
C PRO A 292 15.06 12.89 -28.48
N LEU A 293 15.47 11.63 -28.34
CA LEU A 293 15.74 10.75 -29.48
C LEU A 293 14.48 10.50 -30.32
N ALA A 294 13.37 10.19 -29.67
CA ALA A 294 12.08 9.98 -30.33
C ALA A 294 11.58 11.25 -31.04
N ASN A 295 11.89 12.44 -30.52
CA ASN A 295 11.55 13.70 -31.17
C ASN A 295 12.40 13.96 -32.42
N GLU A 296 13.70 13.64 -32.39
CA GLU A 296 14.55 13.74 -33.59
C GLU A 296 14.12 12.75 -34.68
N VAL A 297 13.93 11.48 -34.33
CA VAL A 297 13.44 10.45 -35.27
C VAL A 297 12.03 10.79 -35.78
N GLY A 298 11.16 11.29 -34.91
CA GLY A 298 9.79 11.66 -35.22
C GLY A 298 9.63 12.86 -36.16
N LYS A 299 10.66 13.71 -36.31
CA LYS A 299 10.71 14.77 -37.34
C LYS A 299 10.85 14.19 -38.75
N GLY A 300 11.48 13.01 -38.89
CA GLY A 300 11.79 12.42 -40.19
C GLY A 300 10.73 11.46 -40.76
N ILE A 301 9.87 10.85 -39.93
CA ILE A 301 9.18 9.60 -40.34
C ILE A 301 7.65 9.61 -40.20
N ALA A 302 7.02 10.49 -39.40
CA ALA A 302 5.60 10.29 -39.06
C ALA A 302 4.69 11.52 -39.21
N SER A 303 3.70 11.41 -40.11
CA SER A 303 2.50 12.25 -40.11
C SER A 303 1.81 12.22 -38.74
N ALA A 304 1.18 13.34 -38.33
CA ALA A 304 0.42 13.43 -37.09
C ALA A 304 -0.64 12.31 -36.95
N LYS A 305 -1.23 11.88 -38.08
CA LYS A 305 -2.19 10.77 -38.13
C LYS A 305 -1.55 9.43 -37.78
N VAL A 306 -0.33 9.16 -38.24
CA VAL A 306 0.42 7.93 -37.93
C VAL A 306 0.80 7.92 -36.45
N ARG A 307 1.33 9.04 -35.91
CA ARG A 307 1.66 9.15 -34.49
C ARG A 307 0.44 8.91 -33.58
N ARG A 308 -0.74 9.41 -33.98
CA ARG A 308 -1.99 9.14 -33.27
C ARG A 308 -2.40 7.68 -33.35
N ARG A 309 -2.23 7.02 -34.50
CA ARG A 309 -2.53 5.59 -34.66
C ARG A 309 -1.62 4.69 -33.81
N LEU A 310 -0.36 5.06 -33.63
CA LEU A 310 0.59 4.32 -32.78
C LEU A 310 0.16 4.26 -31.31
N LEU A 311 -0.65 5.21 -30.83
CA LEU A 311 -1.20 5.15 -29.47
C LEU A 311 -2.05 3.90 -29.23
N TRP A 312 -2.64 3.32 -30.27
CA TRP A 312 -3.41 2.08 -30.14
C TRP A 312 -2.55 0.85 -29.83
N ILE A 313 -1.23 0.90 -30.04
CA ILE A 313 -0.30 -0.16 -29.63
C ILE A 313 -0.29 -0.34 -28.09
N ALA A 314 -0.69 0.70 -27.34
CA ALA A 314 -0.81 0.60 -25.90
C ALA A 314 -1.74 -0.54 -25.46
N PHE A 315 -2.85 -0.80 -26.17
CA PHE A 315 -3.81 -1.84 -25.81
C PHE A 315 -3.26 -3.27 -25.91
N PRO A 316 -2.73 -3.74 -27.07
CA PRO A 316 -2.14 -5.07 -27.15
C PRO A 316 -0.89 -5.21 -26.26
N LEU A 317 -0.14 -4.13 -26.04
CA LEU A 317 0.98 -4.16 -25.09
C LEU A 317 0.50 -4.32 -23.64
N THR A 318 -0.57 -3.61 -23.26
CA THR A 318 -1.21 -3.78 -21.94
C THR A 318 -1.71 -5.21 -21.77
N LEU A 319 -2.31 -5.80 -22.80
CA LEU A 319 -2.77 -7.19 -22.79
C LEU A 319 -1.64 -8.19 -22.54
N ALA A 320 -0.53 -8.07 -23.29
CA ALA A 320 0.62 -8.94 -23.13
C ALA A 320 1.23 -8.86 -21.72
N LEU A 321 1.26 -7.66 -21.13
CA LEU A 321 1.81 -7.42 -19.80
C LEU A 321 0.83 -7.84 -18.69
N GLN A 322 -0.48 -7.62 -18.87
CA GLN A 322 -1.52 -8.07 -17.93
C GLN A 322 -1.56 -9.59 -17.83
N ALA A 323 -1.30 -10.32 -18.92
CA ALA A 323 -1.23 -11.78 -18.92
C ALA A 323 -0.09 -12.37 -18.05
N ARG A 324 0.86 -11.52 -17.63
CA ARG A 324 2.00 -11.87 -16.76
C ARG A 324 1.80 -11.47 -15.29
N MET A 325 0.69 -10.82 -14.94
CA MET A 325 0.37 -10.48 -13.55
C MET A 325 0.01 -11.75 -12.76
N GLY A 326 0.21 -11.73 -11.43
CA GLY A 326 0.02 -12.87 -10.54
C GLY A 326 1.24 -13.78 -10.50
N ASP A 327 2.45 -13.23 -10.30
CA ASP A 327 3.73 -13.96 -10.31
C ASP A 327 3.98 -14.71 -11.63
N SER A 328 4.15 -13.96 -12.72
CA SER A 328 4.19 -14.52 -14.08
C SER A 328 2.91 -15.30 -14.48
N GLY A 329 1.83 -15.08 -13.72
CA GLY A 329 0.53 -15.73 -13.81
C GLY A 329 0.51 -17.15 -13.28
N ALA A 330 1.21 -17.38 -12.17
CA ALA A 330 1.05 -18.54 -11.30
C ALA A 330 -0.25 -18.48 -10.48
N TYR A 331 -0.75 -17.29 -10.16
CA TYR A 331 -1.97 -17.08 -9.37
C TYR A 331 -2.96 -16.13 -10.06
N GLU A 332 -4.23 -16.24 -9.69
CA GLU A 332 -5.29 -15.36 -10.17
C GLU A 332 -5.21 -14.01 -9.46
N ALA A 333 -4.98 -12.96 -10.23
CA ALA A 333 -4.90 -11.59 -9.73
C ALA A 333 -5.83 -10.67 -10.54
N PHE A 334 -6.48 -9.76 -9.84
CA PHE A 334 -7.29 -8.71 -10.47
C PHE A 334 -6.57 -7.37 -10.36
N GLY A 335 -6.24 -6.77 -11.49
CA GLY A 335 -5.47 -5.53 -11.55
C GLY A 335 -3.96 -5.78 -11.72
N PRO A 336 -3.15 -4.72 -11.63
CA PRO A 336 -1.71 -4.82 -11.76
C PRO A 336 -1.03 -5.17 -10.44
N ASP A 337 -0.04 -6.06 -10.50
CA ASP A 337 0.80 -6.42 -9.36
C ASP A 337 1.51 -5.21 -8.75
N THR A 338 1.84 -5.32 -7.46
CA THR A 338 2.66 -4.37 -6.72
C THR A 338 4.05 -4.92 -6.53
N SER A 339 5.07 -4.12 -6.87
CA SER A 339 6.47 -4.43 -6.61
C SER A 339 7.06 -3.33 -5.75
N THR A 340 7.39 -3.68 -4.51
CA THR A 340 8.03 -2.79 -3.51
C THR A 340 9.54 -2.95 -3.48
N GLY A 341 10.10 -3.83 -4.30
CA GLY A 341 11.53 -4.08 -4.44
C GLY A 341 12.34 -2.88 -4.94
N LEU A 342 13.63 -2.81 -4.57
CA LEU A 342 14.59 -1.84 -5.13
C LEU A 342 14.69 -1.92 -6.65
N LEU A 343 14.64 -3.11 -7.22
CA LEU A 343 14.49 -3.32 -8.66
C LEU A 343 13.04 -3.72 -8.95
N PRO A 344 12.22 -2.80 -9.52
CA PRO A 344 10.86 -3.13 -9.92
C PRO A 344 10.82 -4.34 -10.85
N ALA A 345 9.89 -5.26 -10.59
CA ALA A 345 9.62 -6.36 -11.52
C ALA A 345 9.39 -5.81 -12.93
N ALA A 346 10.16 -6.32 -13.91
CA ALA A 346 10.25 -5.72 -15.23
C ALA A 346 8.87 -5.64 -15.93
N HIS A 347 8.05 -6.68 -15.83
CA HIS A 347 6.72 -6.72 -16.43
C HIS A 347 5.76 -5.69 -15.79
N VAL A 348 5.85 -5.46 -14.47
CA VAL A 348 5.07 -4.44 -13.75
C VAL A 348 5.52 -3.03 -14.12
N LEU A 349 6.82 -2.78 -14.16
CA LEU A 349 7.37 -1.49 -14.58
C LEU A 349 6.98 -1.16 -16.03
N LEU A 350 7.10 -2.14 -16.93
CA LEU A 350 6.69 -1.98 -18.32
C LEU A 350 5.19 -1.73 -18.46
N TYR A 351 4.36 -2.40 -17.65
CA TYR A 351 2.91 -2.19 -17.65
C TYR A 351 2.57 -0.73 -17.36
N TYR A 352 3.11 -0.16 -16.29
CA TYR A 352 2.91 1.25 -15.97
C TYR A 352 3.60 2.20 -16.97
N ALA A 353 4.71 1.77 -17.58
CA ALA A 353 5.36 2.52 -18.66
C ALA A 353 4.43 2.70 -19.88
N VAL A 354 3.55 1.74 -20.17
CA VAL A 354 2.54 1.88 -21.25
C VAL A 354 1.62 3.07 -20.98
N PHE A 355 1.03 3.14 -19.78
CA PHE A 355 0.12 4.22 -19.40
C PHE A 355 0.84 5.57 -19.35
N PHE A 356 2.03 5.61 -18.75
CA PHE A 356 2.87 6.80 -18.70
C PHE A 356 3.23 7.29 -20.11
N GLY A 357 3.69 6.38 -20.98
CA GLY A 357 4.02 6.68 -22.37
C GLY A 357 2.82 7.17 -23.17
N TYR A 358 1.65 6.54 -22.99
CA TYR A 358 0.39 6.98 -23.61
C TYR A 358 0.05 8.41 -23.20
N GLY A 359 0.08 8.72 -21.90
CA GLY A 359 -0.18 10.07 -21.39
C GLY A 359 0.79 11.10 -21.94
N ALA A 360 2.08 10.77 -21.98
CA ALA A 360 3.12 11.64 -22.53
C ALA A 360 2.92 11.92 -24.03
N ALA A 361 2.59 10.89 -24.81
CA ALA A 361 2.33 11.01 -26.23
C ALA A 361 1.00 11.73 -26.53
N ALA A 362 -0.03 11.54 -25.70
CA ALA A 362 -1.33 12.21 -25.82
C ALA A 362 -1.23 13.73 -25.66
N PHE A 363 -0.29 14.24 -24.86
CA PHE A 363 -0.05 15.69 -24.71
C PHE A 363 0.31 16.37 -26.05
N GLY A 364 1.16 15.72 -26.84
CA GLY A 364 1.61 16.22 -28.13
C GLY A 364 0.68 15.90 -29.31
N ALA A 365 -0.28 14.99 -29.12
CA ALA A 365 -1.17 14.55 -30.17
C ALA A 365 -2.31 15.55 -30.44
N ARG A 366 -2.73 15.61 -31.70
CA ARG A 366 -3.83 16.43 -32.19
C ARG A 366 -4.83 15.56 -32.96
N THR A 367 -6.09 15.94 -32.93
CA THR A 367 -7.16 15.34 -33.74
C THR A 367 -7.01 15.77 -35.20
N ASP A 368 -7.80 15.17 -36.10
CA ASP A 368 -7.79 15.58 -37.51
C ASP A 368 -8.26 17.03 -37.69
N ASP A 369 -9.07 17.53 -36.76
CA ASP A 369 -9.59 18.90 -36.73
C ASP A 369 -8.64 19.88 -36.00
N GLY A 370 -7.44 19.45 -35.60
CA GLY A 370 -6.43 20.29 -34.97
C GLY A 370 -6.56 20.49 -33.45
N GLU A 371 -7.59 19.92 -32.81
CA GLU A 371 -7.80 20.00 -31.36
C GLU A 371 -6.83 19.08 -30.59
N PRO A 372 -6.44 19.41 -29.34
CA PRO A 372 -5.68 18.51 -28.48
C PRO A 372 -6.39 17.16 -28.29
N LEU A 373 -5.65 16.04 -28.48
CA LEU A 373 -6.25 14.71 -28.34
C LEU A 373 -6.87 14.49 -26.96
N ILE A 374 -6.20 15.00 -25.92
CA ILE A 374 -6.66 14.91 -24.53
C ILE A 374 -8.08 15.46 -24.36
N ASP A 375 -8.48 16.47 -25.14
CA ASP A 375 -9.82 17.08 -25.06
C ASP A 375 -10.93 16.17 -25.61
N ARG A 376 -10.58 15.26 -26.54
CA ARG A 376 -11.52 14.23 -27.04
C ARG A 376 -11.53 12.94 -26.24
N LEU A 377 -10.49 12.68 -25.43
CA LEU A 377 -10.45 11.48 -24.60
C LEU A 377 -11.60 11.50 -23.59
N GLY A 378 -12.43 10.45 -23.59
CA GLY A 378 -13.59 10.36 -22.69
C GLY A 378 -14.84 11.13 -23.14
N GLN A 379 -14.92 11.63 -24.38
CA GLN A 379 -16.12 12.33 -24.87
C GLN A 379 -17.42 11.49 -24.73
N HIS A 380 -17.30 10.16 -24.79
CA HIS A 380 -18.41 9.21 -24.64
C HIS A 380 -18.55 8.63 -23.22
N TRP A 381 -18.08 9.33 -22.18
CA TRP A 381 -18.09 8.82 -20.80
C TRP A 381 -19.47 8.31 -20.33
N ARG A 382 -20.57 8.87 -20.84
CA ARG A 382 -21.95 8.47 -20.48
C ARG A 382 -22.28 7.04 -20.90
N ILE A 383 -21.61 6.51 -21.92
CA ILE A 383 -21.74 5.13 -22.40
C ILE A 383 -20.59 4.29 -21.85
N VAL A 384 -19.37 4.82 -21.91
CA VAL A 384 -18.15 4.10 -21.50
C VAL A 384 -18.20 3.73 -20.02
N LEU A 385 -18.55 4.64 -19.10
CA LEU A 385 -18.55 4.31 -17.66
C LEU A 385 -19.56 3.21 -17.30
N PRO A 386 -20.85 3.28 -17.70
CA PRO A 386 -21.78 2.18 -17.44
C PRO A 386 -21.34 0.86 -18.07
N ALA A 387 -20.83 0.88 -19.31
CA ALA A 387 -20.32 -0.31 -19.97
C ALA A 387 -19.12 -0.90 -19.21
N THR A 388 -18.22 -0.05 -18.72
CA THR A 388 -17.06 -0.47 -17.93
C THR A 388 -17.44 -1.07 -16.59
N VAL A 389 -18.52 -0.61 -15.94
CA VAL A 389 -19.06 -1.25 -14.73
C VAL A 389 -19.56 -2.66 -15.02
N VAL A 390 -20.21 -2.89 -16.17
CA VAL A 390 -20.62 -4.25 -16.58
C VAL A 390 -19.40 -5.12 -16.88
N ILE A 391 -18.42 -4.58 -17.60
CA ILE A 391 -17.15 -5.27 -17.89
C ILE A 391 -16.42 -5.64 -16.61
N PHE A 392 -16.44 -4.79 -15.59
CA PHE A 392 -15.86 -5.09 -14.27
C PHE A 392 -16.48 -6.34 -13.65
N LEU A 393 -17.81 -6.43 -13.62
CA LEU A 393 -18.51 -7.59 -13.06
C LEU A 393 -18.14 -8.87 -13.82
N MET A 394 -18.12 -8.81 -15.15
CA MET A 394 -17.68 -9.93 -15.99
C MET A 394 -16.20 -10.28 -15.77
N ALA A 395 -15.35 -9.27 -15.53
CA ALA A 395 -13.93 -9.48 -15.30
C ALA A 395 -13.68 -10.18 -13.96
N ILE A 396 -14.41 -9.81 -12.90
CA ILE A 396 -14.34 -10.47 -11.60
C ILE A 396 -14.78 -11.93 -11.71
N ASP A 397 -15.93 -12.18 -12.32
CA ASP A 397 -16.44 -13.54 -12.55
C ASP A 397 -15.46 -14.39 -13.37
N ALA A 398 -14.89 -13.83 -14.45
CA ALA A 398 -13.89 -14.54 -15.25
C ALA A 398 -12.55 -14.78 -14.51
N THR A 399 -12.27 -14.05 -13.42
CA THR A 399 -11.03 -14.15 -12.64
C THR A 399 -11.17 -15.07 -11.44
N PHE A 400 -12.28 -14.96 -10.69
CA PHE A 400 -12.47 -15.61 -9.39
C PHE A 400 -13.75 -16.47 -9.34
N GLY A 401 -14.47 -16.62 -10.46
CA GLY A 401 -15.68 -17.43 -10.54
C GLY A 401 -15.40 -18.93 -10.60
N ASP A 402 -16.46 -19.73 -10.65
CA ASP A 402 -16.38 -21.20 -10.57
C ASP A 402 -15.62 -21.84 -11.74
N GLU A 403 -15.63 -21.20 -12.92
CA GLU A 403 -14.86 -21.60 -14.10
C GLU A 403 -13.92 -20.47 -14.58
N PRO A 404 -12.74 -20.33 -13.98
CA PRO A 404 -11.81 -19.26 -14.32
C PRO A 404 -11.37 -19.33 -15.78
N ASN A 405 -11.52 -18.21 -16.51
CA ASN A 405 -11.07 -18.08 -17.89
C ASN A 405 -9.95 -17.04 -17.96
N ARG A 406 -8.71 -17.49 -17.85
CA ARG A 406 -7.53 -16.62 -17.83
C ARG A 406 -7.50 -15.59 -18.97
N TRP A 407 -7.69 -16.02 -20.21
CA TRP A 407 -7.62 -15.10 -21.35
C TRP A 407 -8.83 -14.16 -21.42
N GLY A 408 -10.02 -14.66 -21.08
CA GLY A 408 -11.23 -13.85 -20.95
C GLY A 408 -11.06 -12.76 -19.88
N SER A 409 -10.57 -13.15 -18.70
CA SER A 409 -10.23 -12.25 -17.60
C SER A 409 -9.24 -11.18 -18.04
N VAL A 410 -8.10 -11.56 -18.64
CA VAL A 410 -7.08 -10.60 -19.09
C VAL A 410 -7.67 -9.57 -20.06
N VAL A 411 -8.46 -10.00 -21.05
CA VAL A 411 -9.12 -9.08 -22.00
C VAL A 411 -10.07 -8.13 -21.26
N LEU A 412 -10.92 -8.66 -20.38
CA LEU A 412 -11.91 -7.87 -19.65
C LEU A 412 -11.25 -6.88 -18.68
N GLN A 413 -10.17 -7.27 -17.99
CA GLN A 413 -9.39 -6.39 -17.11
C GLN A 413 -8.73 -5.24 -17.91
N VAL A 414 -8.19 -5.51 -19.10
CA VAL A 414 -7.62 -4.46 -19.98
C VAL A 414 -8.70 -3.51 -20.48
N LEU A 415 -9.87 -4.02 -20.87
CA LEU A 415 -11.01 -3.18 -21.24
C LEU A 415 -11.49 -2.34 -20.05
N TYR A 416 -11.48 -2.92 -18.85
CA TYR A 416 -11.85 -2.26 -17.61
C TYR A 416 -10.94 -1.07 -17.30
N VAL A 417 -9.62 -1.28 -17.21
CA VAL A 417 -8.65 -0.22 -16.85
C VAL A 417 -8.69 0.95 -17.82
N TRP A 418 -8.70 0.69 -19.12
CA TRP A 418 -8.75 1.75 -20.14
C TRP A 418 -10.11 2.45 -20.18
N GLY A 419 -11.21 1.69 -20.04
CA GLY A 419 -12.57 2.21 -19.96
C GLY A 419 -12.78 3.14 -18.77
N MET A 420 -12.34 2.73 -17.57
CA MET A 420 -12.39 3.56 -16.37
C MET A 420 -11.53 4.81 -16.52
N THR A 421 -10.31 4.65 -17.02
CA THR A 421 -9.36 5.76 -17.21
C THR A 421 -9.94 6.83 -18.13
N PHE A 422 -10.40 6.47 -19.33
CA PHE A 422 -10.98 7.44 -20.26
C PHE A 422 -12.35 7.94 -19.82
N GLY A 423 -13.18 7.07 -19.24
CA GLY A 423 -14.48 7.43 -18.70
C GLY A 423 -14.38 8.51 -17.62
N LEU A 424 -13.47 8.34 -16.65
CA LEU A 424 -13.25 9.31 -15.59
C LEU A 424 -12.63 10.61 -16.10
N ILE A 425 -11.70 10.56 -17.05
CA ILE A 425 -11.18 11.78 -17.72
C ILE A 425 -12.33 12.58 -18.34
N GLY A 426 -13.24 11.91 -19.06
CA GLY A 426 -14.41 12.55 -19.66
C GLY A 426 -15.40 13.12 -18.65
N LEU A 427 -15.70 12.35 -17.59
CA LEU A 427 -16.60 12.76 -16.52
C LEU A 427 -16.08 14.01 -15.80
N PHE A 428 -14.80 14.01 -15.41
CA PHE A 428 -14.17 15.13 -14.70
C PHE A 428 -14.07 16.38 -15.58
N ARG A 429 -13.85 16.22 -16.89
CA ARG A 429 -13.92 17.34 -17.83
C ARG A 429 -15.30 17.99 -17.86
N ARG A 430 -16.36 17.18 -17.84
CA ARG A 430 -17.73 17.71 -17.89
C ARG A 430 -18.13 18.40 -16.58
N LEU A 431 -17.75 17.83 -15.43
CA LEU A 431 -18.19 18.27 -14.11
C LEU A 431 -17.28 19.32 -13.47
N LEU A 432 -15.96 19.26 -13.73
CA LEU A 432 -14.92 19.99 -13.00
C LEU A 432 -13.92 20.71 -13.93
N SER A 433 -14.37 21.18 -15.09
CA SER A 433 -13.56 22.00 -16.02
C SER A 433 -13.33 23.44 -15.56
N GLY A 434 -14.20 23.97 -14.67
CA GLY A 434 -14.07 25.32 -14.13
C GLY A 434 -13.15 25.42 -12.91
N GLU A 435 -12.60 26.60 -12.66
CA GLU A 435 -11.81 26.84 -11.44
C GLU A 435 -12.71 26.79 -10.20
N ARG A 436 -12.37 25.88 -9.28
CA ARG A 436 -13.01 25.78 -7.96
C ARG A 436 -11.95 25.74 -6.89
N TYR A 437 -12.08 26.59 -5.88
CA TYR A 437 -11.09 26.70 -4.80
C TYR A 437 -10.82 25.36 -4.10
N TRP A 438 -11.85 24.64 -3.67
CA TRP A 438 -11.72 23.38 -2.93
C TRP A 438 -11.11 22.25 -3.76
N VAL A 439 -11.44 22.19 -5.04
CA VAL A 439 -10.88 21.20 -5.98
C VAL A 439 -9.39 21.46 -6.19
N ARG A 440 -9.02 22.73 -6.37
CA ARG A 440 -7.62 23.15 -6.45
C ARG A 440 -6.88 22.81 -5.16
N TYR A 441 -7.49 23.13 -4.01
CA TYR A 441 -6.91 22.84 -2.70
C TYR A 441 -6.64 21.35 -2.50
N LEU A 442 -7.61 20.49 -2.80
CA LEU A 442 -7.47 19.03 -2.72
C LEU A 442 -6.39 18.52 -3.68
N SER A 443 -6.38 18.99 -4.92
CA SER A 443 -5.37 18.58 -5.91
C SER A 443 -3.95 18.99 -5.53
N ASP A 444 -3.80 20.14 -4.87
CA ASP A 444 -2.51 20.63 -4.38
C ASP A 444 -2.06 19.89 -3.10
N ALA A 445 -3.02 19.48 -2.28
CA ALA A 445 -2.77 18.68 -1.08
C ALA A 445 -2.50 17.20 -1.41
N SER A 446 -2.91 16.72 -2.60
CA SER A 446 -2.88 15.29 -2.93
C SER A 446 -1.50 14.66 -2.78
N TYR A 447 -0.42 15.42 -3.03
CA TYR A 447 0.93 14.88 -2.86
C TYR A 447 1.30 14.71 -1.38
N TRP A 448 0.92 15.65 -0.51
CA TRP A 448 1.09 15.50 0.94
C TRP A 448 0.22 14.37 1.49
N MET A 449 -1.03 14.29 1.04
CA MET A 449 -1.93 13.20 1.40
C MET A 449 -1.33 11.85 1.03
N TYR A 450 -0.77 11.73 -0.16
CA TYR A 450 -0.08 10.51 -0.59
C TYR A 450 1.06 10.12 0.36
N LEU A 451 1.92 11.07 0.74
CA LEU A 451 3.07 10.75 1.59
C LEU A 451 2.64 10.24 2.98
N LEU A 452 1.67 10.92 3.63
CA LEU A 452 1.38 10.71 5.06
C LEU A 452 0.14 9.85 5.35
N HIS A 453 -0.70 9.52 4.36
CA HIS A 453 -1.97 8.85 4.66
C HIS A 453 -1.82 7.47 5.31
N LEU A 454 -0.86 6.64 4.87
CA LEU A 454 -0.77 5.26 5.30
C LEU A 454 -0.63 5.10 6.83
N PRO A 455 0.34 5.75 7.50
CA PRO A 455 0.46 5.59 8.95
C PRO A 455 -0.77 6.12 9.70
N LEU A 456 -1.42 7.18 9.19
CA LEU A 456 -2.64 7.72 9.78
C LEU A 456 -3.85 6.80 9.57
N VAL A 457 -3.95 6.10 8.43
CA VAL A 457 -5.00 5.11 8.19
C VAL A 457 -4.85 3.93 9.15
N ILE A 458 -3.63 3.39 9.28
CA ILE A 458 -3.35 2.27 10.18
C ILE A 458 -3.65 2.66 11.64
N LEU A 459 -3.19 3.84 12.08
CA LEU A 459 -3.52 4.35 13.43
C LEU A 459 -5.03 4.54 13.64
N ALA A 460 -5.74 5.06 12.65
CA ALA A 460 -7.19 5.24 12.76
C ALA A 460 -7.92 3.89 12.81
N GLN A 461 -7.46 2.88 12.05
CA GLN A 461 -7.98 1.53 12.09
C GLN A 461 -7.71 0.87 13.45
N ASP A 462 -6.47 0.93 13.94
CA ASP A 462 -6.06 0.44 15.26
C ASP A 462 -6.95 1.03 16.36
N TRP A 463 -7.25 2.32 16.28
CA TRP A 463 -8.04 2.99 17.32
C TRP A 463 -9.52 2.58 17.33
N ILE A 464 -10.12 2.29 16.16
CA ILE A 464 -11.57 2.04 16.07
C ILE A 464 -11.95 0.57 15.87
N ARG A 465 -10.98 -0.34 15.72
CA ARG A 465 -11.23 -1.76 15.41
C ARG A 465 -12.19 -2.44 16.39
N ASP A 466 -12.11 -2.09 17.67
CA ASP A 466 -12.91 -2.71 18.74
C ASP A 466 -14.28 -2.03 18.97
N TRP A 467 -14.55 -0.90 18.31
CA TRP A 467 -15.77 -0.14 18.55
C TRP A 467 -17.01 -0.91 18.12
N ASP A 468 -18.08 -0.80 18.91
CA ASP A 468 -19.36 -1.47 18.65
C ASP A 468 -20.23 -0.81 17.56
N ILE A 469 -19.64 -0.62 16.38
CA ILE A 469 -20.24 0.10 15.25
C ILE A 469 -20.15 -0.76 13.98
N PRO A 470 -21.18 -0.74 13.09
CA PRO A 470 -21.11 -1.40 11.80
C PRO A 470 -19.94 -0.92 10.92
N ARG A 471 -19.54 -1.78 9.97
CA ARG A 471 -18.35 -1.61 9.12
C ARG A 471 -18.38 -0.35 8.25
N ILE A 472 -19.51 -0.06 7.61
CA ILE A 472 -19.64 1.08 6.68
C ILE A 472 -19.44 2.43 7.42
N PRO A 473 -20.10 2.71 8.56
CA PRO A 473 -19.81 3.89 9.35
C PRO A 473 -18.35 4.02 9.79
N LYS A 474 -17.71 2.92 10.25
CA LYS A 474 -16.28 2.92 10.61
C LYS A 474 -15.40 3.30 9.42
N PHE A 475 -15.63 2.65 8.28
CA PHE A 475 -14.92 2.95 7.03
C PHE A 475 -15.05 4.43 6.63
N LEU A 476 -16.26 4.99 6.67
CA LEU A 476 -16.50 6.39 6.36
C LEU A 476 -15.82 7.32 7.38
N ALA A 477 -15.86 6.97 8.67
CA ALA A 477 -15.19 7.72 9.73
C ALA A 477 -13.66 7.77 9.51
N ILE A 478 -13.02 6.64 9.16
CA ILE A 478 -11.60 6.61 8.81
C ILE A 478 -11.34 7.49 7.60
N CYS A 479 -12.09 7.30 6.50
CA CYS A 479 -11.88 8.05 5.26
C CYS A 479 -11.99 9.56 5.48
N TRP A 480 -13.01 10.01 6.21
CA TRP A 480 -13.29 11.42 6.44
C TRP A 480 -12.35 12.02 7.48
N GLY A 481 -12.10 11.31 8.58
CA GLY A 481 -11.20 11.72 9.65
C GLY A 481 -9.77 11.87 9.15
N VAL A 482 -9.23 10.85 8.48
CA VAL A 482 -7.86 10.89 7.95
C VAL A 482 -7.73 11.92 6.83
N SER A 483 -8.68 11.99 5.89
CA SER A 483 -8.64 13.00 4.83
C SER A 483 -8.72 14.42 5.40
N GLY A 484 -9.59 14.65 6.39
CA GLY A 484 -9.71 15.93 7.09
C GLY A 484 -8.42 16.33 7.80
N LEU A 485 -7.81 15.41 8.55
CA LEU A 485 -6.53 15.61 9.22
C LEU A 485 -5.40 15.91 8.24
N LEU A 486 -5.31 15.18 7.13
CA LEU A 486 -4.32 15.42 6.08
C LEU A 486 -4.51 16.79 5.41
N LEU A 487 -5.76 17.20 5.17
CA LEU A 487 -6.06 18.51 4.61
C LEU A 487 -5.75 19.64 5.61
N LEU A 488 -5.95 19.45 6.91
CA LEU A 488 -5.61 20.43 7.95
C LEU A 488 -4.10 20.55 8.12
N THR A 489 -3.39 19.42 8.23
CA THR A 489 -1.92 19.40 8.31
C THR A 489 -1.30 20.00 7.06
N TYR A 490 -1.86 19.74 5.86
CA TYR A 490 -1.43 20.44 4.65
C TYR A 490 -1.58 21.96 4.78
N ARG A 491 -2.71 22.46 5.31
CA ARG A 491 -2.97 23.90 5.45
C ARG A 491 -1.93 24.60 6.31
N TYR A 492 -1.66 24.03 7.48
CA TYR A 492 -0.94 24.70 8.55
C TYR A 492 0.55 24.35 8.58
N LEU A 493 0.91 23.11 8.24
CA LEU A 493 2.30 22.62 8.37
C LEU A 493 3.05 22.61 7.04
N VAL A 494 2.34 22.56 5.91
CA VAL A 494 2.97 22.35 4.59
C VAL A 494 2.82 23.54 3.67
N ARG A 495 1.59 24.00 3.42
CA ARG A 495 1.25 24.87 2.27
C ARG A 495 2.10 26.15 2.15
N TYR A 496 2.48 26.76 3.27
CA TYR A 496 3.26 28.01 3.33
C TYR A 496 4.63 27.83 3.99
N THR A 497 5.18 26.60 3.96
CA THR A 497 6.47 26.27 4.59
C THR A 497 7.49 25.83 3.53
N PRO A 498 8.77 25.66 3.89
CA PRO A 498 9.78 25.09 3.00
C PRO A 498 9.36 23.72 2.44
N ILE A 499 8.64 22.92 3.22
CA ILE A 499 8.09 21.62 2.80
C ILE A 499 7.09 21.81 1.66
N GLY A 500 6.14 22.74 1.79
CA GLY A 500 5.20 23.04 0.69
C GLY A 500 5.89 23.62 -0.54
N THR A 501 6.94 24.40 -0.35
CA THR A 501 7.76 24.92 -1.45
C THR A 501 8.48 23.80 -2.19
N LEU A 502 8.99 22.81 -1.46
CA LEU A 502 9.61 21.62 -2.02
C LEU A 502 8.62 20.77 -2.82
N LEU A 503 7.47 20.44 -2.22
CA LEU A 503 6.47 19.54 -2.83
C LEU A 503 5.71 20.20 -3.98
N ASN A 504 5.22 21.43 -3.75
CA ASN A 504 4.27 22.09 -4.63
C ASN A 504 4.83 23.35 -5.32
N GLY A 505 5.97 23.86 -4.89
CA GLY A 505 6.50 25.16 -5.32
C GLY A 505 6.06 26.30 -4.40
N PRO A 506 6.69 27.47 -4.51
CA PRO A 506 6.44 28.59 -3.61
C PRO A 506 4.99 29.07 -3.72
N ARG A 507 4.38 29.34 -2.57
CA ARG A 507 3.01 29.90 -2.45
C ARG A 507 3.03 31.09 -1.50
N THR A 508 2.41 32.17 -1.93
CA THR A 508 2.24 33.38 -1.10
C THR A 508 0.90 33.33 -0.37
N ARG A 509 0.88 33.85 0.86
CA ARG A 509 -0.39 34.11 1.56
C ARG A 509 -1.11 35.23 0.80
N PRO A 510 -2.44 35.15 0.62
CA PRO A 510 -3.20 36.31 0.13
C PRO A 510 -2.93 37.48 1.09
N GLU A 511 -2.53 38.63 0.56
CA GLU A 511 -2.40 39.83 1.40
C GLU A 511 -3.78 40.18 1.98
N PRO A 512 -3.87 40.63 3.24
CA PRO A 512 -5.11 41.16 3.76
C PRO A 512 -5.58 42.31 2.85
N SER A 513 -6.83 42.23 2.36
CA SER A 513 -7.41 43.29 1.54
C SER A 513 -7.26 44.64 2.26
N PRO A 514 -6.79 45.71 1.60
CA PRO A 514 -6.58 47.02 2.23
C PRO A 514 -7.86 47.73 2.71
N SER A 515 -9.04 47.10 2.64
CA SER A 515 -10.32 47.72 2.94
C SER A 515 -10.73 47.76 4.42
N VAL A 516 -9.83 47.49 5.37
CA VAL A 516 -10.12 47.60 6.82
C VAL A 516 -9.14 48.52 7.57
N ALA A 517 -8.15 49.10 6.89
CA ALA A 517 -7.18 50.02 7.50
C ALA A 517 -7.55 51.51 7.35
N GLY A 518 -8.78 51.83 6.93
CA GLY A 518 -9.20 53.20 6.59
C GLY A 518 -10.53 53.62 7.21
N THR A 519 -10.72 53.46 8.52
CA THR A 519 -11.83 54.10 9.28
C THR A 519 -11.51 54.34 10.76
N ILE A 520 -10.24 54.59 11.11
CA ILE A 520 -9.88 55.16 12.42
C ILE A 520 -8.93 56.32 12.20
N ASP A 521 -9.45 57.38 11.60
CA ASP A 521 -8.97 58.75 11.79
C ASP A 521 -10.08 59.69 11.28
N GLY A 522 -10.83 60.28 12.22
CA GLY A 522 -11.82 61.30 11.90
C GLY A 522 -13.12 61.26 12.72
N SER A 523 -13.03 61.45 14.04
CA SER A 523 -13.98 62.26 14.84
C SER A 523 -13.46 62.49 16.25
#